data_AF-A0A5M6I761-F1
#
_entry.id   AF-A0A5M6I761-F1
#
_cell.length_a   1.000
_cell.length_b   1.000
_cell.length_c   1.000
_cell.angle_alpha   90.00
_cell.angle_beta   90.00
_cell.angle_gamma   90.00
#
_symmetry.space_group_name_H-M   'P 1'
#
loop_
_entity.id
_entity.type
_entity.pdbx_description
1 polymer ?
#
loop_
_entity_poly.entity_id
_entity_poly.type
_entity_poly.pdbx_seq_one_letter_code
_entity_poly.pdbx_strand_id
1 'polypeptide(L)'
;MSGLADEIEAAEAHVAALKRCAAAAPCAEVGHDWVPLGGANAGCGPDCCCSIPVHECRRCGDCDYGDNDEAIEIIRACREDPDWDAVEPDDKPS
;
A
#
# COMPACT_ATOMS: atom_id res chain seq x y z
N MET A 1 -10.37 35.75 28.49
CA MET A 1 -9.63 35.65 27.22
C MET A 1 -8.74 34.43 27.38
N SER A 2 -9.07 33.31 26.75
CA SER A 2 -8.19 32.14 26.72
C SER A 2 -6.94 32.50 25.93
N GLY A 3 -5.78 32.09 26.42
CA GLY A 3 -4.52 32.30 25.73
C GLY A 3 -4.29 31.23 24.66
N LEU A 4 -3.29 31.45 23.81
CA LEU A 4 -2.84 30.44 22.83
C LEU A 4 -2.48 29.10 23.49
N ALA A 5 -1.98 29.11 24.73
CA ALA A 5 -1.69 27.91 25.50
C ALA A 5 -2.96 27.08 25.78
N ASP A 6 -4.05 27.73 26.17
CA ASP A 6 -5.33 27.06 26.45
C ASP A 6 -5.94 26.48 25.15
N GLU A 7 -5.77 27.18 24.02
CA GLU A 7 -6.20 26.71 22.71
C GLU A 7 -5.41 25.47 22.25
N ILE A 8 -4.10 25.46 22.49
CA ILE A 8 -3.24 24.30 22.21
C ILE A 8 -3.67 23.11 23.07
N GLU A 9 -3.85 23.30 24.38
CA GLU A 9 -4.29 22.24 25.29
C GLU A 9 -5.64 21.66 24.86
N ALA A 10 -6.60 22.51 24.48
CA ALA A 10 -7.90 22.08 23.98
C ALA A 10 -7.78 21.29 22.67
N ALA A 11 -6.92 21.72 21.74
CA ALA A 11 -6.68 21.01 20.49
C ALA A 11 -6.05 19.64 20.72
N GLU A 12 -5.06 19.54 21.61
CA GLU A 12 -4.42 18.27 21.98
C GLU A 12 -5.42 17.30 22.62
N ALA A 13 -6.28 17.80 23.52
CA ALA A 13 -7.35 17.00 24.12
C ALA A 13 -8.34 16.48 23.08
N HIS A 14 -8.70 17.32 22.10
CA HIS A 14 -9.58 16.93 21.01
C HIS A 14 -8.93 15.86 20.10
N VAL A 15 -7.67 16.05 19.73
CA VAL A 15 -6.90 15.04 18.97
C VAL A 15 -6.82 13.73 19.73
N ALA A 16 -6.57 13.77 21.05
CA ALA A 16 -6.53 12.57 21.87
C ALA A 16 -7.88 11.85 21.90
N ALA A 17 -9.00 12.58 21.92
CA ALA A 17 -10.33 12.00 21.82
C ALA A 17 -10.58 11.34 20.46
N LEU A 18 -10.24 12.03 19.36
CA LEU A 18 -10.36 11.50 18.01
C LEU A 18 -9.52 10.23 17.81
N LYS A 19 -8.29 10.20 18.32
CA LYS A 19 -7.44 9.00 18.28
C LYS A 19 -8.08 7.81 19.00
N ARG A 20 -8.72 8.02 20.15
CA ARG A 20 -9.45 6.96 20.85
C ARG A 20 -10.64 6.45 20.05
N CYS A 21 -11.41 7.36 19.46
CA CYS A 21 -12.53 6.99 18.58
C CYS A 21 -12.04 6.19 17.37
N ALA A 22 -10.98 6.64 16.70
CA ALA A 22 -10.41 5.98 15.54
C ALA A 22 -9.81 4.60 15.86
N ALA A 23 -9.28 4.40 17.06
CA ALA A 23 -8.81 3.10 17.53
C ALA A 23 -9.96 2.10 17.75
N ALA A 24 -11.16 2.57 18.07
CA ALA A 24 -12.34 1.74 18.31
C ALA A 24 -13.23 1.58 17.06
N ALA A 25 -13.07 2.44 16.05
CA ALA A 25 -13.85 2.43 14.83
C ALA A 25 -13.49 1.25 13.89
N PRO A 26 -14.43 0.79 13.05
CA PRO A 26 -14.13 -0.17 11.99
C PRO A 26 -13.05 0.34 11.05
N CYS A 27 -12.11 -0.52 10.65
CA CYS A 27 -11.03 -0.13 9.72
C CYS A 27 -11.54 0.40 8.38
N ALA A 28 -12.73 -0.03 7.91
CA ALA A 28 -13.34 0.48 6.68
C ALA A 28 -13.65 1.99 6.74
N GLU A 29 -13.81 2.57 7.93
CA GLU A 29 -14.12 4.01 8.10
C GLU A 29 -12.87 4.86 8.34
N VAL A 30 -11.79 4.27 8.89
CA VAL A 30 -10.58 4.99 9.32
C VAL A 30 -9.33 4.64 8.54
N GLY A 31 -9.44 3.70 7.59
CA GLY A 31 -8.32 3.14 6.84
C GLY A 31 -7.90 1.78 7.37
N HIS A 32 -7.60 0.87 6.44
CA HIS A 32 -7.06 -0.44 6.75
C HIS A 32 -5.63 -0.34 7.27
N ASP A 33 -5.31 -1.20 8.23
CA ASP A 33 -3.96 -1.42 8.75
C ASP A 33 -3.31 -2.55 7.96
N TRP A 34 -2.81 -2.22 6.76
CA TRP A 34 -2.24 -3.17 5.81
C TRP A 34 -0.89 -3.71 6.28
N VAL A 35 -0.74 -5.03 6.27
CA VAL A 35 0.52 -5.73 6.53
C VAL A 35 0.84 -6.70 5.38
N PRO A 36 2.12 -6.98 5.08
CA PRO A 36 2.47 -7.89 4.00
C PRO A 36 1.91 -9.28 4.23
N LEU A 37 1.13 -9.78 3.27
CA LEU A 37 0.64 -11.16 3.23
C LEU A 37 1.53 -12.04 2.33
N GLY A 38 2.04 -11.47 1.25
CA GLY A 38 2.87 -12.17 0.29
C GLY A 38 2.86 -11.50 -1.08
N GLY A 39 2.87 -12.29 -2.14
CA GLY A 39 2.77 -11.78 -3.51
C GLY A 39 1.82 -12.58 -4.38
N ALA A 40 1.32 -11.93 -5.42
CA ALA A 40 0.53 -12.53 -6.50
C ALA A 40 1.23 -12.29 -7.83
N ASN A 41 0.93 -13.12 -8.84
CA ASN A 41 1.41 -12.84 -10.19
C ASN A 41 0.77 -11.54 -10.70
N ALA A 42 1.57 -10.66 -11.29
CA ALA A 42 1.10 -9.34 -11.74
C ALA A 42 0.12 -9.39 -12.93
N GLY A 43 0.02 -10.52 -13.63
CA GLY A 43 -0.84 -10.68 -14.81
C GLY A 43 -0.50 -9.72 -15.95
N CYS A 44 0.74 -9.24 -16.00
CA CYS A 44 1.14 -8.18 -16.91
C CYS A 44 1.28 -8.62 -18.38
N GLY A 45 1.41 -9.93 -18.61
CA GLY A 45 1.56 -10.58 -19.91
C GLY A 45 1.44 -12.11 -19.78
N PRO A 46 1.34 -12.85 -20.91
CA PRO A 46 1.09 -14.29 -20.92
C PRO A 46 2.20 -15.11 -20.24
N ASP A 47 3.45 -14.67 -20.34
CA ASP A 47 4.63 -15.32 -19.74
C ASP A 47 5.28 -14.46 -18.64
N CYS A 48 4.52 -13.52 -18.08
CA CYS A 48 5.00 -12.57 -17.08
C CYS A 48 5.25 -13.27 -15.73
N CYS A 49 6.50 -13.22 -15.25
CA CYS A 49 6.91 -13.79 -13.96
C CYS A 49 6.99 -12.74 -12.85
N CYS A 50 6.61 -11.48 -13.09
CA CYS A 50 6.70 -10.46 -12.04
C CYS A 50 5.63 -10.70 -10.96
N SER A 51 6.05 -10.49 -9.71
CA SER A 51 5.22 -10.64 -8.52
C SER A 51 4.85 -9.27 -7.99
N ILE A 52 3.57 -9.05 -7.75
CA ILE A 52 3.05 -7.86 -7.07
C ILE A 52 2.83 -8.16 -5.59
N PRO A 53 3.04 -7.19 -4.69
CA PRO A 53 2.81 -7.37 -3.27
C PRO A 53 1.30 -7.45 -2.99
N VAL A 54 0.95 -8.29 -2.03
CA VAL A 54 -0.40 -8.44 -1.51
C VAL A 54 -0.36 -8.18 -0.01
N HIS A 55 -1.29 -7.40 0.49
CA HIS A 55 -1.42 -7.06 1.89
C HIS A 55 -2.74 -7.53 2.47
N GLU A 56 -2.70 -7.91 3.75
CA GLU A 56 -3.90 -8.17 4.54
C GLU A 56 -4.08 -7.08 5.61
N CYS A 57 -5.31 -6.73 5.92
CA CYS A 57 -5.59 -5.82 7.00
C CYS A 57 -5.53 -6.58 8.33
N ARG A 58 -4.59 -6.23 9.20
CA ARG A 58 -4.44 -6.89 10.51
C ARG A 58 -5.68 -6.78 11.42
N ARG A 59 -6.56 -5.81 11.17
CA ARG A 59 -7.77 -5.57 11.96
C ARG A 59 -8.96 -6.43 11.53
N CYS A 60 -9.23 -6.53 10.23
CA CYS A 60 -10.41 -7.25 9.71
C CYS A 60 -10.08 -8.50 8.88
N GLY A 61 -8.82 -8.71 8.50
CA GLY A 61 -8.39 -9.81 7.64
C GLY A 61 -8.74 -9.64 6.16
N ASP A 62 -9.23 -8.46 5.76
CA ASP A 62 -9.46 -8.15 4.34
C ASP A 62 -8.15 -8.12 3.58
N CYS A 63 -8.17 -8.41 2.28
CA CYS A 63 -6.99 -8.52 1.44
C CYS A 63 -7.09 -7.51 0.30
N ASP A 64 -6.00 -6.80 0.00
CA ASP A 64 -5.98 -5.89 -1.14
C ASP A 64 -5.90 -6.62 -2.49
N TYR A 65 -5.56 -7.91 -2.48
CA TYR A 65 -5.37 -8.75 -3.67
C TYR A 65 -4.40 -8.16 -4.72
N GLY A 66 -3.47 -7.32 -4.28
CA GLY A 66 -2.56 -6.61 -5.18
C GLY A 66 -3.15 -5.36 -5.83
N ASP A 67 -4.28 -4.84 -5.32
CA ASP A 67 -4.82 -3.52 -5.65
C ASP A 67 -4.22 -2.46 -4.72
N ASN A 68 -2.92 -2.20 -4.92
CA ASN A 68 -2.17 -1.20 -4.17
C ASN A 68 -1.20 -0.45 -5.09
N ASP A 69 -0.75 0.72 -4.63
CA ASP A 69 0.10 1.62 -5.42
C ASP A 69 1.41 0.95 -5.88
N GLU A 70 2.04 0.14 -5.01
CA GLU A 70 3.26 -0.59 -5.35
C GLU A 70 3.03 -1.63 -6.46
N ALA A 71 1.92 -2.36 -6.40
CA ALA A 71 1.51 -3.29 -7.45
C ALA A 71 1.26 -2.57 -8.78
N ILE A 72 0.63 -1.40 -8.76
CA ILE A 72 0.42 -0.57 -9.95
C ILE A 72 1.76 -0.16 -10.57
N GLU A 73 2.72 0.27 -9.74
CA GLU A 73 4.05 0.64 -10.20
C GLU A 73 4.81 -0.54 -10.81
N ILE A 74 4.77 -1.72 -10.18
CA ILE A 74 5.39 -2.95 -10.71
C ILE A 74 4.75 -3.36 -12.03
N ILE A 75 3.42 -3.34 -12.12
CA ILE A 75 2.70 -3.67 -13.36
C ILE A 75 3.09 -2.69 -14.46
N ARG A 76 3.16 -1.39 -14.14
CA ARG A 76 3.55 -0.35 -15.09
C ARG A 76 4.99 -0.55 -15.58
N ALA A 77 5.93 -0.71 -14.66
CA ALA A 77 7.33 -0.95 -14.99
C ALA A 77 7.49 -2.20 -15.86
N CYS A 78 6.79 -3.29 -15.53
CA CYS A 78 6.87 -4.52 -16.30
C CYS A 78 6.25 -4.42 -17.70
N ARG A 79 5.31 -3.49 -17.92
CA ARG A 79 4.75 -3.22 -19.26
C ARG A 79 5.60 -2.25 -20.07
N GLU A 80 6.35 -1.38 -19.39
CA GLU A 80 7.23 -0.39 -20.00
C GLU A 80 8.63 -0.95 -20.27
N ASP A 81 9.04 -2.05 -19.61
CA ASP A 81 10.30 -2.76 -19.86
C ASP A 81 10.27 -3.36 -21.28
N PRO A 82 11.05 -2.81 -22.23
CA PRO A 82 11.13 -3.35 -23.57
C PRO A 82 11.96 -4.62 -23.51
N ASP A 83 11.24 -5.72 -23.37
CA ASP A 83 11.49 -6.94 -24.09
C ASP A 83 12.88 -7.56 -23.87
N TRP A 84 12.91 -8.60 -23.03
CA TRP A 84 13.99 -9.59 -23.01
C TRP A 84 14.34 -10.13 -24.41
N ASP A 85 13.44 -10.04 -25.40
CA ASP A 85 13.66 -10.41 -26.80
C ASP A 85 14.22 -9.27 -27.68
N ALA A 86 14.28 -8.02 -27.19
CA ALA A 86 14.95 -6.91 -27.85
C ALA A 86 16.41 -6.71 -27.38
N VAL A 87 16.81 -7.37 -26.29
CA VAL A 87 18.20 -7.38 -25.81
C VAL A 87 19.03 -8.33 -26.70
N GLU A 88 20.06 -7.80 -27.35
CA GLU A 88 20.98 -8.61 -28.14
C GLU A 88 21.56 -9.76 -27.28
N PRO A 89 21.72 -10.97 -27.83
CA PRO A 89 22.12 -12.14 -27.05
C PRO A 89 23.41 -11.96 -26.24
N ASP A 90 24.32 -11.09 -26.70
CA ASP A 90 25.63 -10.84 -26.10
C ASP A 90 25.60 -9.93 -24.86
N ASP A 91 24.50 -9.21 -24.63
CA ASP A 91 24.34 -8.27 -23.51
C ASP A 91 23.49 -8.84 -22.35
N LYS A 92 23.07 -10.11 -22.44
CA LYS A 92 22.34 -10.79 -21.36
C LYS A 92 23.30 -11.13 -20.22
N PRO A 93 23.04 -10.73 -18.96
CA PRO A 93 23.90 -11.06 -17.83
C PRO A 93 23.93 -12.59 -17.63
N SER A 94 25.15 -13.10 -17.37
CA SER A 94 25.48 -14.54 -17.32
C SER A 94 25.07 -15.23 -16.03
#